data_AF-A0A959RW72-F1
#
_entry.id   AF-A0A959RW72-F1
#
_cell.length_a   1.000
_cell.length_b   1.000
_cell.length_c   1.000
_cell.angle_alpha   90.00
_cell.angle_beta   90.00
_cell.angle_gamma   90.00
#
_symmetry.space_group_name_H-M   'P 1'
#
loop_
_entity.id
_entity.type
_entity.pdbx_description
1 polymer ?
#
loop_
_entity_poly.entity_id
_entity_poly.type
_entity_poly.pdbx_seq_one_letter_code
_entity_poly.pdbx_strand_id
1 'polypeptide(L)'
;MKTTIKDVAKHAGVSIATVSLVINNNTRISSETKRKVLRSIKTLNYHPSRSARDLVSKKTGNIGFLLTDDHFLRTEPFYTKIFLGTEFEARDGEYYVLLSTVNSNFTDKDPLPRFVLEKSVDGIIIAGKVPQNLIDRISSLEIPIVFVDY
;
A
#
# COMPACT_ATOMS: atom_id res chain seq x y z
N MET A 1 -11.50 15.22 -17.40
CA MET A 1 -10.03 15.18 -17.56
C MET A 1 -9.40 15.16 -16.17
N LYS A 2 -8.45 14.26 -15.90
CA LYS A 2 -7.79 14.16 -14.58
C LYS A 2 -6.67 15.19 -14.52
N THR A 3 -6.69 16.07 -13.53
CA THR A 3 -5.60 17.04 -13.26
C THR A 3 -4.27 16.29 -13.12
N THR A 4 -3.24 16.75 -13.80
CA THR A 4 -1.89 16.15 -13.77
C THR A 4 -0.90 17.03 -13.01
N ILE A 5 0.28 16.47 -12.69
CA ILE A 5 1.36 17.24 -12.06
C ILE A 5 1.83 18.42 -12.93
N LYS A 6 1.66 18.32 -14.26
CA LYS A 6 1.97 19.39 -15.22
C LYS A 6 1.04 20.57 -15.04
N ASP A 7 -0.24 20.31 -14.80
CA ASP A 7 -1.26 21.35 -14.58
C ASP A 7 -1.00 22.11 -13.28
N VAL A 8 -0.61 21.38 -12.22
CA VAL A 8 -0.19 21.98 -10.94
C VAL A 8 1.06 22.85 -11.13
N ALA A 9 2.07 22.36 -11.84
CA ALA A 9 3.30 23.10 -12.11
C ALA A 9 3.01 24.41 -12.87
N LYS A 10 2.15 24.34 -13.89
CA LYS A 10 1.71 25.51 -14.67
C LYS A 10 0.94 26.51 -13.80
N HIS A 11 0.00 26.04 -12.98
CA HIS A 11 -0.79 26.91 -12.11
C HIS A 11 0.03 27.56 -10.99
N ALA A 12 1.00 26.83 -10.40
CA ALA A 12 1.93 27.39 -9.43
C ALA A 12 3.08 28.20 -10.05
N GLY A 13 3.27 28.16 -11.37
CA GLY A 13 4.37 28.86 -12.05
C GLY A 13 5.74 28.34 -11.61
N VAL A 14 5.89 27.02 -11.47
CA VAL A 14 7.15 26.36 -11.09
C VAL A 14 7.41 25.17 -12.01
N SER A 15 8.61 24.57 -11.92
CA SER A 15 8.91 23.35 -12.66
C SER A 15 8.19 22.12 -12.09
N ILE A 16 7.99 21.09 -12.90
CA ILE A 16 7.43 19.79 -12.46
C ILE A 16 8.30 19.19 -11.33
N ALA A 17 9.63 19.33 -11.43
CA ALA A 17 10.57 18.85 -10.40
C ALA A 17 10.34 19.56 -9.06
N THR A 18 10.07 20.88 -9.08
CA THR A 18 9.74 21.66 -7.88
C THR A 18 8.45 21.15 -7.23
N VAL A 19 7.42 20.85 -8.03
CA VAL A 19 6.17 20.27 -7.50
C VAL A 19 6.42 18.91 -6.86
N SER A 20 7.21 18.05 -7.51
CA SER A 20 7.60 16.73 -6.97
C SER A 20 8.34 16.86 -5.62
N LEU A 21 9.29 17.79 -5.51
CA LEU A 21 10.02 18.04 -4.26
C LEU A 21 9.11 18.54 -3.13
N VAL A 22 8.10 19.37 -3.45
CA VAL A 22 7.10 19.82 -2.47
C VAL A 22 6.22 18.67 -1.99
N ILE A 23 5.75 17.81 -2.92
CA ILE A 23 4.92 16.64 -2.60
C ILE A 23 5.71 15.66 -1.73
N ASN A 24 7.00 15.44 -2.01
CA ASN A 24 7.89 14.59 -1.23
C ASN A 24 8.47 15.28 0.03
N ASN A 25 7.91 16.43 0.42
CA ASN A 25 8.25 17.16 1.64
C ASN A 25 9.75 17.49 1.81
N ASN A 26 10.46 17.74 0.70
CA ASN A 26 11.91 18.00 0.72
C ASN A 26 12.26 19.34 1.37
N THR A 27 13.26 19.35 2.27
CA THR A 27 13.68 20.53 3.05
C THR A 27 14.37 21.63 2.25
N ARG A 28 14.78 21.37 1.00
CA ARG A 28 15.47 22.34 0.13
C ARG A 28 14.55 23.37 -0.53
N ILE A 29 13.23 23.25 -0.36
CA ILE A 29 12.25 24.16 -0.97
C ILE A 29 11.87 25.27 0.00
N SER A 30 11.90 26.52 -0.46
CA SER A 30 11.47 27.67 0.35
C SER A 30 10.00 27.54 0.79
N SER A 31 9.70 28.06 1.98
CA SER A 31 8.35 28.05 2.55
C SER A 31 7.33 28.76 1.65
N GLU A 32 7.77 29.76 0.90
CA GLU A 32 6.96 30.47 -0.09
C GLU A 32 6.57 29.57 -1.26
N THR A 33 7.55 28.94 -1.92
CA THR A 33 7.30 28.03 -3.03
C THR A 33 6.45 26.83 -2.60
N LYS A 34 6.70 26.29 -1.41
CA LYS A 34 5.89 25.20 -0.81
C LYS A 34 4.42 25.60 -0.69
N ARG A 35 4.13 26.78 -0.13
CA ARG A 35 2.76 27.30 0.00
C ARG A 35 2.08 27.51 -1.36
N LYS A 36 2.81 28.04 -2.34
CA LYS A 36 2.27 28.28 -3.70
C LYS A 36 1.85 26.97 -4.37
N VAL A 37 2.69 25.94 -4.28
CA VAL A 37 2.38 24.60 -4.82
C VAL A 37 1.23 23.95 -4.08
N LEU A 38 1.21 23.94 -2.75
CA LEU A 38 0.12 23.36 -1.96
C LEU A 38 -1.23 24.02 -2.24
N ARG A 39 -1.24 25.35 -2.46
CA ARG A 39 -2.45 26.07 -2.88
C ARG A 39 -2.93 25.59 -4.24
N SER A 40 -2.05 25.48 -5.23
CA SER A 40 -2.40 24.96 -6.57
C SER A 40 -2.93 23.52 -6.52
N ILE A 41 -2.34 22.65 -5.70
CA ILE A 41 -2.81 21.27 -5.48
C ILE A 41 -4.26 21.27 -4.97
N LYS A 42 -4.54 22.09 -3.95
CA LYS A 42 -5.89 22.21 -3.36
C LYS A 42 -6.90 22.81 -4.35
N THR A 43 -6.53 23.88 -5.06
CA THR A 43 -7.41 24.56 -6.03
C THR A 43 -7.79 23.65 -7.20
N LEU A 44 -6.83 22.86 -7.70
CA LEU A 44 -7.07 22.00 -8.86
C LEU A 44 -7.59 20.60 -8.48
N ASN A 45 -7.85 20.37 -7.19
CA ASN A 45 -8.17 19.07 -6.61
C ASN A 45 -7.22 17.96 -7.12
N TYR A 46 -5.93 18.27 -7.17
CA TYR A 46 -4.92 17.35 -7.69
C TYR A 46 -4.59 16.30 -6.63
N HIS A 47 -4.86 15.05 -6.94
CA HIS A 47 -4.36 13.92 -6.16
C HIS A 47 -3.16 13.30 -6.87
N PRO A 48 -1.95 13.35 -6.27
CA PRO A 48 -0.78 12.73 -6.86
C PRO A 48 -1.04 11.24 -7.09
N SER A 49 -1.03 10.83 -8.36
CA SER A 49 -1.24 9.43 -8.75
C SER A 49 -0.10 8.58 -8.20
N ARG A 50 -0.42 7.64 -7.31
CA ARG A 50 0.54 6.64 -6.79
C ARG A 50 1.31 5.95 -7.91
N SER A 51 0.65 5.58 -8.99
CA SER A 51 1.28 4.92 -10.15
C SER A 51 2.52 5.64 -10.71
N ALA A 52 2.61 6.97 -10.58
CA ALA A 52 3.80 7.74 -10.97
C ALA A 52 4.90 7.78 -9.89
N ARG A 53 4.53 7.66 -8.60
CA ARG A 53 5.47 7.45 -7.47
C ARG A 53 6.01 6.02 -7.47
N ASP A 54 5.17 5.04 -7.78
CA ASP A 54 5.50 3.61 -7.75
C ASP A 54 6.56 3.27 -8.81
N LEU A 55 6.44 3.86 -10.02
CA LEU A 55 7.40 3.67 -11.12
C LEU A 55 8.82 4.17 -10.79
N VAL A 56 8.94 5.18 -9.93
CA VAL A 56 10.23 5.78 -9.53
C VAL A 56 10.77 5.15 -8.24
N SER A 57 9.90 4.78 -7.30
CA SER A 57 10.29 4.27 -5.97
C SER A 57 10.37 2.74 -5.86
N LYS A 58 9.94 1.99 -6.88
CA LYS A 58 9.77 0.52 -6.86
C LYS A 58 8.87 0.01 -5.71
N LYS A 59 8.12 0.89 -5.05
CA LYS A 59 7.15 0.54 -4.01
C LYS A 59 5.74 0.54 -4.61
N THR A 60 4.92 -0.42 -4.21
CA THR A 60 3.53 -0.54 -4.64
C THR A 60 2.60 0.26 -3.73
N GLY A 61 3.05 0.58 -2.51
CA GLY A 61 2.24 1.25 -1.50
C GLY A 61 1.12 0.37 -0.97
N ASN A 62 1.24 -0.95 -1.11
CA ASN A 62 0.26 -1.92 -0.63
C ASN A 62 0.92 -2.91 0.33
N ILE A 63 0.20 -3.26 1.38
CA ILE A 63 0.53 -4.34 2.33
C ILE A 63 -0.49 -5.44 2.12
N GLY A 64 -0.03 -6.68 1.93
CA GLY A 64 -0.92 -7.84 1.90
C GLY A 64 -1.32 -8.24 3.32
N PHE A 65 -2.59 -8.56 3.55
CA PHE A 65 -3.05 -9.18 4.78
C PHE A 65 -3.68 -10.52 4.44
N LEU A 66 -3.13 -11.59 5.01
CA LEU A 66 -3.43 -12.97 4.66
C LEU A 66 -3.82 -13.77 5.90
N LEU A 67 -4.89 -14.55 5.79
CA LEU A 67 -5.35 -15.49 6.81
C LEU A 67 -6.18 -16.59 6.14
N THR A 68 -6.52 -17.63 6.89
CA THR A 68 -7.48 -18.63 6.42
C THR A 68 -8.92 -18.11 6.47
N ASP A 69 -9.76 -18.64 5.59
CA ASP A 69 -11.19 -18.33 5.53
C ASP A 69 -11.95 -18.64 6.83
N ASP A 70 -11.58 -19.72 7.53
CA ASP A 70 -12.20 -20.11 8.80
C ASP A 70 -12.05 -19.07 9.91
N HIS A 71 -10.99 -18.27 9.88
CA HIS A 71 -10.75 -17.21 10.87
C HIS A 71 -11.75 -16.05 10.77
N PHE A 72 -12.33 -15.79 9.59
CA PHE A 72 -13.40 -14.80 9.43
C PHE A 72 -14.80 -15.35 9.70
N LEU A 73 -14.99 -16.66 9.56
CA LEU A 73 -16.29 -17.31 9.71
C LEU A 73 -16.65 -17.61 11.17
N ARG A 74 -15.70 -17.42 12.10
CA ARG A 74 -15.91 -17.64 13.54
C ARG A 74 -16.65 -16.46 14.19
N THR A 75 -17.47 -16.77 15.18
CA THR A 75 -18.33 -15.81 15.88
C THR A 75 -17.55 -14.74 16.65
N GLU A 76 -16.31 -15.03 17.08
CA GLU A 76 -15.46 -14.06 17.77
C GLU A 76 -14.57 -13.29 16.78
N PRO A 77 -14.73 -11.97 16.62
CA PRO A 77 -14.06 -11.17 15.58
C PRO A 77 -12.61 -10.79 15.96
N PHE A 78 -11.83 -11.74 16.49
CA PHE A 78 -10.44 -11.50 16.92
C PHE A 78 -9.57 -10.95 15.77
N TYR A 79 -9.53 -11.65 14.64
CA TYR A 79 -8.72 -11.24 13.48
C TYR A 79 -9.26 -10.01 12.77
N THR A 80 -10.57 -9.74 12.85
CA THR A 80 -11.15 -8.49 12.35
C THR A 80 -10.57 -7.28 13.08
N LYS A 81 -10.38 -7.36 14.40
CA LYS A 81 -9.76 -6.27 15.18
C LYS A 81 -8.30 -6.06 14.78
N ILE A 82 -7.55 -7.14 14.54
CA ILE A 82 -6.16 -7.08 14.05
C ILE A 82 -6.09 -6.44 12.67
N PHE A 83 -6.97 -6.85 11.76
CA PHE A 83 -7.07 -6.27 10.42
C PHE A 83 -7.38 -4.76 10.48
N LEU A 84 -8.34 -4.35 11.30
CA LEU A 84 -8.69 -2.92 11.46
C LEU A 84 -7.53 -2.11 12.05
N GLY A 85 -6.83 -2.62 13.06
CA GLY A 85 -5.63 -1.97 13.60
C GLY A 85 -4.54 -1.83 12.54
N THR A 86 -4.33 -2.89 11.74
CA THR A 86 -3.40 -2.86 10.61
C THR A 86 -3.80 -1.80 9.58
N GLU A 87 -5.08 -1.70 9.25
CA GLU A 87 -5.59 -0.74 8.27
C GLU A 87 -5.47 0.70 8.76
N PHE A 88 -5.70 0.97 10.04
CA PHE A 88 -5.51 2.30 10.62
C PHE A 88 -4.05 2.76 10.52
N GLU A 89 -3.10 1.92 10.95
CA GLU A 89 -1.68 2.24 10.87
C GLU A 89 -1.18 2.35 9.41
N ALA A 90 -1.64 1.45 8.54
CA ALA A 90 -1.31 1.50 7.12
C ALA A 90 -1.82 2.80 6.48
N ARG A 91 -3.05 3.22 6.79
CA ARG A 91 -3.63 4.46 6.26
C ARG A 91 -2.78 5.68 6.62
N ASP A 92 -2.35 5.77 7.87
CA ASP A 92 -1.50 6.87 8.35
C ASP A 92 -0.11 6.84 7.70
N GLY A 93 0.41 5.65 7.41
CA GLY A 93 1.64 5.44 6.65
C GLY A 93 1.53 5.66 5.13
N GLU A 94 0.38 6.10 4.61
CA GLU A 94 0.07 6.10 3.18
C GLU A 94 0.27 4.72 2.53
N TYR A 95 -0.28 3.66 3.11
CA TYR A 95 -0.37 2.31 2.53
C TYR A 95 -1.83 1.88 2.39
N TYR A 96 -2.12 1.07 1.37
CA TYR A 96 -3.35 0.29 1.31
C TYR A 96 -3.12 -1.09 1.92
N VAL A 97 -4.17 -1.67 2.50
CA VAL A 97 -4.17 -3.07 2.94
C VAL A 97 -4.99 -3.90 1.95
N LEU A 98 -4.37 -4.89 1.32
CA LEU A 98 -5.01 -5.83 0.41
C LEU A 98 -5.31 -7.12 1.16
N LEU A 99 -6.59 -7.34 1.45
CA LEU A 99 -7.05 -8.55 2.12
C LEU A 99 -7.19 -9.71 1.12
N SER A 100 -6.67 -10.87 1.48
CA SER A 100 -7.01 -12.13 0.82
C SER A 100 -7.10 -13.25 1.85
N THR A 101 -8.02 -14.18 1.62
CA THR A 101 -8.16 -15.39 2.41
C THR A 101 -7.69 -16.60 1.59
N VAL A 102 -7.14 -17.58 2.28
CA VAL A 102 -6.83 -18.91 1.72
C VAL A 102 -7.70 -19.96 2.38
N ASN A 103 -7.89 -21.09 1.70
CA ASN A 103 -8.56 -22.22 2.34
C ASN A 103 -7.70 -22.80 3.47
N SER A 104 -8.33 -23.22 4.57
CA SER A 104 -7.62 -23.89 5.67
C SER A 104 -6.85 -25.16 5.25
N ASN A 105 -7.27 -25.81 4.16
CA ASN A 105 -6.63 -27.00 3.58
C ASN A 105 -5.79 -26.67 2.34
N PHE A 106 -5.21 -25.47 2.26
CA PHE A 106 -4.39 -25.03 1.12
C PHE A 106 -3.33 -26.07 0.70
N THR A 107 -3.28 -26.33 -0.61
CA THR A 107 -2.36 -27.29 -1.25
C THR A 107 -1.50 -26.61 -2.30
N ASP A 108 -0.51 -27.31 -2.83
CA ASP A 108 0.37 -26.77 -3.89
C ASP A 108 -0.35 -26.55 -5.22
N LYS A 109 -1.54 -27.15 -5.40
CA LYS A 109 -2.41 -26.93 -6.55
C LYS A 109 -3.21 -25.64 -6.44
N ASP A 110 -3.36 -25.11 -5.23
CA ASP A 110 -4.11 -23.88 -5.00
C ASP A 110 -3.29 -22.66 -5.46
N PRO A 111 -3.93 -21.69 -6.12
CA PRO A 111 -3.25 -20.47 -6.53
C PRO A 111 -2.90 -19.64 -5.30
N LEU A 112 -1.70 -19.04 -5.30
CA LEU A 112 -1.38 -18.01 -4.33
C LEU A 112 -2.32 -16.80 -4.51
N PRO A 113 -2.53 -15.99 -3.46
CA PRO A 113 -3.26 -14.74 -3.59
C PRO A 113 -2.72 -13.89 -4.73
N ARG A 114 -3.63 -13.27 -5.48
CA ARG A 114 -3.27 -12.53 -6.70
C ARG A 114 -2.23 -11.43 -6.45
N PHE A 115 -2.30 -10.74 -5.31
CA PHE A 115 -1.34 -9.69 -4.97
C PHE A 115 0.09 -10.22 -4.74
N VAL A 116 0.24 -11.50 -4.38
CA VAL A 116 1.53 -12.18 -4.26
C VAL A 116 2.07 -12.49 -5.65
N LEU A 117 1.23 -13.07 -6.52
CA LEU A 117 1.60 -13.45 -7.89
C LEU A 117 1.98 -12.22 -8.74
N GLU A 118 1.23 -11.13 -8.61
CA GLU A 118 1.46 -9.89 -9.33
C GLU A 118 2.56 -9.01 -8.71
N LYS A 119 3.17 -9.46 -7.59
CA LYS A 119 4.14 -8.68 -6.80
C LYS A 119 3.63 -7.26 -6.52
N SER A 120 2.34 -7.14 -6.22
CA SER A 120 1.68 -5.86 -6.04
C SER A 120 1.67 -5.39 -4.58
N VAL A 121 2.46 -6.02 -3.70
CA VAL A 121 2.64 -5.67 -2.27
C VAL A 121 4.11 -5.47 -1.92
N ASP A 122 4.37 -4.54 -1.01
CA ASP A 122 5.70 -4.24 -0.47
C ASP A 122 6.06 -5.15 0.72
N GLY A 123 5.07 -5.85 1.28
CA GLY A 123 5.19 -6.78 2.40
C GLY A 123 3.86 -7.46 2.69
N ILE A 124 3.89 -8.56 3.44
CA ILE A 124 2.72 -9.37 3.78
C ILE A 124 2.65 -9.60 5.28
N ILE A 125 1.47 -9.40 5.85
CA ILE A 125 1.11 -9.81 7.20
C ILE A 125 0.31 -11.11 7.08
N ILE A 126 0.76 -12.15 7.78
CA ILE A 126 0.07 -13.43 7.89
C ILE A 126 -0.47 -13.54 9.32
N ALA A 127 -1.79 -13.61 9.44
CA ALA A 127 -2.48 -13.65 10.73
C ALA A 127 -3.12 -15.02 10.98
N GLY A 128 -2.90 -15.55 12.18
CA GLY A 128 -3.44 -16.84 12.60
C GLY A 128 -2.69 -18.03 12.01
N LYS A 129 -3.29 -19.21 12.16
CA LYS A 129 -2.72 -20.45 11.69
C LYS A 129 -2.96 -20.62 10.20
N VAL A 130 -1.90 -20.58 9.40
CA VAL A 130 -1.95 -20.88 7.97
C VAL A 130 -1.16 -22.16 7.64
N PRO A 131 -1.48 -22.84 6.51
CA PRO A 131 -0.73 -24.01 6.06
C PRO A 131 0.75 -23.72 5.77
N GLN A 132 1.65 -24.62 6.18
CA GLN A 132 3.11 -24.41 6.06
C GLN A 132 3.56 -24.25 4.60
N ASN A 133 2.99 -25.02 3.68
CA ASN A 133 3.32 -24.95 2.26
C ASN A 133 2.99 -23.58 1.63
N LEU A 134 1.98 -22.88 2.14
CA LEU A 134 1.69 -21.50 1.74
C LEU A 134 2.83 -20.57 2.17
N ILE A 135 3.30 -20.70 3.41
CA ILE A 135 4.42 -19.90 3.94
C ILE A 135 5.68 -20.14 3.12
N ASP A 136 6.00 -21.40 2.84
CA ASP A 136 7.21 -21.77 2.08
C ASP A 136 7.16 -21.17 0.67
N ARG A 137 6.00 -21.25 0.01
CA ARG A 137 5.78 -20.67 -1.33
C ARG A 137 5.92 -19.15 -1.33
N ILE A 138 5.37 -18.44 -0.34
CA ILE A 138 5.50 -16.97 -0.25
C ILE A 138 6.94 -16.57 0.09
N SER A 139 7.59 -17.29 1.01
CA SER A 139 8.96 -17.00 1.45
C SER A 139 9.97 -17.11 0.32
N SER A 140 9.73 -18.01 -0.65
CA SER A 140 10.56 -18.13 -1.87
C SER A 140 10.53 -16.90 -2.79
N LEU A 141 9.60 -15.97 -2.58
CA LEU A 141 9.41 -14.78 -3.43
C LEU A 141 10.14 -13.52 -2.93
N GLU A 142 10.93 -13.65 -1.85
CA GLU A 142 11.70 -12.54 -1.23
C GLU A 142 10.85 -11.33 -0.81
N ILE A 143 9.55 -11.54 -0.59
CA ILE A 143 8.65 -10.51 -0.05
C ILE A 143 8.79 -10.52 1.48
N PRO A 144 8.95 -9.36 2.15
CA PRO A 144 8.97 -9.31 3.61
C PRO A 144 7.68 -9.84 4.23
N ILE A 145 7.80 -10.70 5.25
CA ILE A 145 6.66 -11.33 5.93
C ILE A 145 6.72 -11.01 7.43
N VAL A 146 5.56 -10.69 8.01
CA VAL A 146 5.34 -10.61 9.46
C VAL A 146 4.23 -11.56 9.85
N PHE A 147 4.44 -12.34 10.90
CA PHE A 147 3.44 -13.23 11.48
C PHE A 147 2.77 -12.58 12.68
N VAL A 148 1.46 -12.78 12.80
CA VAL A 148 0.66 -12.32 13.94
C VAL A 148 -0.14 -13.51 14.44
N ASP A 149 0.03 -13.87 15.72
CA ASP A 149 -0.70 -14.98 16.34
C ASP A 149 -0.54 -16.31 15.56
N TYR A 150 0.72 -16.65 15.22
CA TYR A 150 1.11 -17.84 14.47
C TYR A 150 1.63 -18.96 15.37
#